data_AF-A0A7V6A1D4-F1
#
_entry.id   AF-A0A7V6A1D4-F1
#
_cell.length_a   1.000
_cell.length_b   1.000
_cell.length_c   1.000
_cell.angle_alpha   90.00
_cell.angle_beta   90.00
_cell.angle_gamma   90.00
#
_symmetry.space_group_name_H-M   'P 1'
#
loop_
_entity.id
_entity.type
_entity.pdbx_description
1 polymer ?
#
loop_
_entity_poly.entity_id
_entity_poly.type
_entity_poly.pdbx_seq_one_letter_code
_entity_poly.pdbx_strand_id
1 'polypeptide(L)'
;MIFQELSIPGAWLIEPEKHEDHRGFFARAWCQREFAAHGLTTAFVQGNISFNKKKGTLRGLHYQAAPYGEAKLVRVTQGALYDVIVDLRQDSPARGQWLAVELSAENYRMLYIPAGVAHGFQTLADNTEVFYQMSEFHHPDAARGIRWDDPELNIPWPLPQPIMSPRDLSFGEVRTWETSGEGRAADAPLIANQY
;
A
#
# COMPACT_ATOMS: atom_id res chain seq x y z
N MET A 1 2.92 -16.16 13.64
CA MET A 1 3.12 -15.46 12.34
C MET A 1 4.56 -14.99 12.32
N ILE A 2 5.16 -14.84 11.13
CA ILE A 2 6.57 -14.48 11.00
C ILE A 2 6.65 -13.03 10.53
N PHE A 3 7.28 -12.17 11.32
CA PHE A 3 7.40 -10.73 11.05
C PHE A 3 8.84 -10.38 10.69
N GLN A 4 9.02 -9.72 9.54
CA GLN A 4 10.30 -9.17 9.11
C GLN A 4 10.15 -7.66 8.94
N GLU A 5 10.87 -6.89 9.73
CA GLU A 5 10.92 -5.44 9.57
C GLU A 5 11.65 -5.08 8.27
N LEU A 6 11.15 -4.06 7.57
CA LEU A 6 11.68 -3.61 6.29
C LEU A 6 12.49 -2.32 6.45
N SER A 7 13.13 -1.87 5.37
CA SER A 7 13.98 -0.67 5.38
C SER A 7 13.20 0.63 5.64
N ILE A 8 11.89 0.65 5.44
CA ILE A 8 11.01 1.76 5.86
C ILE A 8 10.57 1.49 7.32
N PRO A 9 10.93 2.33 8.30
CA PRO A 9 10.65 2.07 9.71
C PRO A 9 9.16 1.87 10.00
N GLY A 10 8.83 0.76 10.67
CA GLY A 10 7.45 0.39 10.97
C GLY A 10 6.68 -0.26 9.81
N ALA A 11 7.30 -0.48 8.64
CA ALA A 11 6.77 -1.35 7.61
C ALA A 11 7.27 -2.78 7.83
N TRP A 12 6.38 -3.76 7.60
CA TRP A 12 6.68 -5.18 7.88
C TRP A 12 6.24 -6.06 6.74
N LEU A 13 7.11 -6.99 6.35
CA LEU A 13 6.70 -8.16 5.59
C LEU A 13 6.27 -9.25 6.57
N ILE A 14 5.07 -9.77 6.38
CA ILE A 14 4.47 -10.72 7.31
C ILE A 14 4.11 -11.99 6.55
N GLU A 15 4.59 -13.12 7.06
CA GLU A 15 4.32 -14.44 6.50
C GLU A 15 3.43 -15.26 7.46
N PRO A 16 2.38 -15.93 6.95
CA PRO A 16 1.62 -16.88 7.75
C PRO A 16 2.50 -18.07 8.15
N GLU A 17 2.47 -18.41 9.42
CA GLU A 17 3.07 -19.66 9.92
C GLU A 17 2.09 -20.80 9.61
N LYS A 18 2.43 -21.62 8.62
CA LYS A 18 1.54 -22.65 8.07
C LYS A 18 1.60 -23.93 8.91
N HIS A 19 0.43 -24.42 9.32
CA HIS A 19 0.27 -25.76 9.87
C HIS A 19 -0.33 -26.66 8.79
N GLU A 20 0.53 -27.49 8.18
CA GLU A 20 0.16 -28.30 7.01
C GLU A 20 -0.35 -29.70 7.38
N ASP A 21 -1.31 -30.20 6.62
CA ASP A 21 -1.74 -31.59 6.59
C ASP A 21 -2.24 -32.00 5.18
N HIS A 22 -2.74 -33.22 5.01
CA HIS A 22 -3.18 -33.74 3.71
C HIS A 22 -4.34 -32.96 3.06
N ARG A 23 -5.02 -32.05 3.78
CA ARG A 23 -6.10 -31.19 3.27
C ARG A 23 -5.58 -29.84 2.75
N GLY A 24 -4.33 -29.49 3.05
CA GLY A 24 -3.75 -28.17 2.79
C GLY A 24 -3.05 -27.63 4.03
N PHE A 25 -3.25 -26.34 4.35
CA PHE A 25 -2.73 -25.75 5.57
C PHE A 25 -3.74 -24.84 6.25
N PHE A 26 -3.59 -24.71 7.57
CA PHE A 26 -4.25 -23.66 8.35
C PHE A 26 -3.21 -22.69 8.87
N ALA A 27 -3.46 -21.40 8.76
CA ALA A 27 -2.58 -20.37 9.28
C ALA A 27 -3.39 -19.16 9.73
N ARG A 28 -2.82 -18.39 10.67
CA ARG A 28 -3.38 -17.10 11.08
C ARG A 28 -2.97 -16.05 10.06
N ALA A 29 -3.95 -15.39 9.44
CA ALA A 29 -3.72 -14.25 8.55
C ALA A 29 -3.59 -12.93 9.33
N TRP A 30 -4.19 -12.85 10.51
CA TRP A 30 -4.04 -11.72 11.44
C TRP A 30 -4.21 -12.22 12.87
N CYS A 31 -3.47 -11.62 13.80
CA CYS A 31 -3.55 -11.92 15.23
C CYS A 31 -3.31 -10.65 16.04
N GLN A 32 -4.34 -10.19 16.76
CA GLN A 32 -4.27 -8.98 17.57
C GLN A 32 -3.08 -8.98 18.54
N ARG A 33 -2.83 -10.12 19.22
CA ARG A 33 -1.74 -10.23 20.20
C ARG A 33 -0.36 -10.14 19.57
N GLU A 34 -0.17 -10.75 18.40
CA GLU A 34 1.13 -10.68 17.71
C GLU A 34 1.36 -9.28 17.14
N PHE A 35 0.35 -8.67 16.53
CA PHE A 35 0.47 -7.27 16.07
C PHE A 35 0.79 -6.32 17.23
N ALA A 36 0.11 -6.46 18.37
CA ALA A 36 0.40 -5.68 19.57
C ALA A 36 1.83 -5.89 20.09
N ALA A 37 2.36 -7.12 20.05
CA ALA A 37 3.73 -7.43 20.47
C ALA A 37 4.79 -6.73 19.60
N HIS A 38 4.45 -6.41 18.35
CA HIS A 38 5.28 -5.64 17.42
C HIS A 38 4.95 -4.13 17.40
N GLY A 39 4.08 -3.65 18.31
CA GLY A 39 3.66 -2.24 18.35
C GLY A 39 2.82 -1.80 17.15
N LEU A 40 2.22 -2.74 16.42
CA LEU A 40 1.40 -2.47 15.25
C LEU A 40 -0.04 -2.15 15.63
N THR A 41 -0.77 -1.50 14.71
CA THR A 41 -2.18 -1.23 14.95
C THR A 41 -2.96 -2.53 15.13
N THR A 42 -3.91 -2.51 16.05
CA THR A 42 -4.80 -3.64 16.33
C THR A 42 -6.26 -3.34 16.01
N ALA A 43 -6.56 -2.10 15.67
CA ALA A 43 -7.89 -1.65 15.28
C ALA A 43 -7.92 -1.46 13.76
N PHE A 44 -8.42 -2.47 13.06
CA PHE A 44 -8.78 -2.35 11.65
C PHE A 44 -10.29 -2.11 11.55
N VAL A 45 -10.68 -0.95 11.05
CA VAL A 45 -12.08 -0.49 11.03
C VAL A 45 -12.77 -0.78 9.69
N GLN A 46 -11.98 -1.10 8.66
CA GLN A 46 -12.48 -1.32 7.32
C GLN A 46 -11.68 -2.42 6.61
N GLY A 47 -12.39 -3.26 5.84
CA GLY A 47 -11.81 -4.23 4.93
C GLY A 47 -12.20 -3.91 3.49
N ASN A 48 -11.24 -3.89 2.57
CA ASN A 48 -11.49 -3.60 1.16
C ASN A 48 -10.99 -4.73 0.27
N ILE A 49 -11.57 -4.82 -0.93
CA ILE A 49 -11.07 -5.68 -2.01
C ILE A 49 -10.88 -4.83 -3.26
N SER A 50 -9.80 -5.05 -3.99
CA SER A 50 -9.69 -4.60 -5.38
C SER A 50 -9.47 -5.80 -6.30
N PHE A 51 -10.28 -5.88 -7.36
CA PHE A 51 -10.13 -6.88 -8.40
C PHE A 51 -9.62 -6.23 -9.67
N ASN A 52 -8.56 -6.81 -10.24
CA ASN A 52 -7.82 -6.24 -11.36
C ASN A 52 -7.77 -7.27 -12.49
N LYS A 53 -8.54 -7.00 -13.55
CA LYS A 53 -8.75 -7.95 -14.65
C LYS A 53 -7.46 -8.26 -15.41
N LYS A 54 -6.56 -7.29 -15.53
CA LYS A 54 -5.39 -7.37 -16.41
C LYS A 54 -4.09 -7.25 -15.63
N LYS A 55 -3.10 -8.05 -16.01
CA LYS A 55 -1.68 -7.84 -15.74
C LYS A 55 -1.27 -6.44 -16.23
N GLY A 56 -0.43 -5.76 -15.47
CA GLY A 56 0.00 -4.38 -15.75
C GLY A 56 -0.96 -3.30 -15.26
N THR A 57 -2.05 -3.65 -14.56
CA THR A 57 -2.88 -2.65 -13.87
C THR A 57 -2.08 -2.03 -12.74
N LEU A 58 -2.00 -0.70 -12.69
CA LEU A 58 -1.32 0.04 -11.64
C LEU A 58 -2.33 0.90 -10.89
N ARG A 59 -2.32 0.79 -9.56
CA ARG A 59 -3.06 1.70 -8.67
C ARG A 59 -2.08 2.37 -7.73
N GLY A 60 -2.24 3.67 -7.51
CA GLY A 60 -1.37 4.43 -6.62
C GLY A 60 -0.51 5.48 -7.32
N LEU A 61 0.36 6.17 -6.58
CA LEU A 61 0.60 5.98 -5.14
C LEU A 61 -0.42 6.75 -4.29
N HIS A 62 -1.01 6.14 -3.26
CA HIS A 62 -2.10 6.72 -2.45
C HIS A 62 -1.79 6.77 -0.96
N TYR A 63 -2.26 7.84 -0.31
CA TYR A 63 -2.24 8.01 1.14
C TYR A 63 -3.38 8.92 1.61
N GLN A 64 -3.69 8.88 2.91
CA GLN A 64 -4.51 9.90 3.56
C GLN A 64 -3.61 10.87 4.33
N ALA A 65 -3.82 12.17 4.09
CA ALA A 65 -3.13 13.24 4.79
C ALA A 65 -3.56 13.35 6.26
N ALA A 66 -2.71 13.96 7.08
CA ALA A 66 -3.05 14.27 8.47
C ALA A 66 -4.35 15.09 8.56
N PRO A 67 -5.19 14.88 9.58
CA PRO A 67 -5.00 13.97 10.72
C PRO A 67 -5.39 12.51 10.49
N TYR A 68 -5.81 12.13 9.28
CA TYR A 68 -6.46 10.84 8.99
C TYR A 68 -5.50 9.78 8.43
N GLY A 69 -4.25 9.80 8.89
CA GLY A 69 -3.22 8.85 8.45
C GLY A 69 -3.65 7.40 8.74
N GLU A 70 -3.46 6.52 7.77
CA GLU A 70 -3.99 5.15 7.79
C GLU A 70 -2.86 4.12 7.70
N ALA A 71 -2.91 3.10 8.56
CA ALA A 71 -2.13 1.90 8.37
C ALA A 71 -2.91 0.90 7.51
N LYS A 72 -2.19 0.13 6.69
CA LYS A 72 -2.76 -0.87 5.77
C LYS A 72 -2.10 -2.21 6.02
N LEU A 73 -2.89 -3.28 6.01
CA LEU A 73 -2.40 -4.65 5.86
C LEU A 73 -2.88 -5.16 4.50
N VAL A 74 -1.94 -5.39 3.58
CA VAL A 74 -2.21 -5.74 2.18
C VAL A 74 -1.88 -7.21 1.96
N ARG A 75 -2.79 -7.95 1.33
CA ARG A 75 -2.62 -9.36 0.96
C ARG A 75 -3.17 -9.63 -0.43
N VAL A 76 -2.50 -10.50 -1.18
CA VAL A 76 -3.03 -11.03 -2.45
C VAL A 76 -3.74 -12.36 -2.20
N THR A 77 -5.01 -12.45 -2.59
CA THR A 77 -5.84 -13.65 -2.47
C THR A 77 -5.92 -14.42 -3.78
N GLN A 78 -5.70 -13.74 -4.92
CA GLN A 78 -5.59 -14.33 -6.25
C GLN A 78 -4.59 -13.54 -7.09
N GLY A 79 -3.75 -14.21 -7.88
CA GLY A 79 -2.77 -13.55 -8.74
C GLY A 79 -1.52 -13.06 -8.00
N ALA A 80 -0.92 -11.96 -8.46
CA ALA A 80 0.34 -11.45 -7.94
C ALA A 80 0.50 -9.93 -8.17
N LEU A 81 1.26 -9.27 -7.29
CA LEU A 81 1.57 -7.85 -7.29
C LEU A 81 3.07 -7.59 -7.16
N TYR A 82 3.53 -6.54 -7.82
CA TYR A 82 4.69 -5.75 -7.38
C TYR A 82 4.16 -4.60 -6.53
N ASP A 83 4.23 -4.76 -5.21
CA ASP A 83 3.63 -3.86 -4.22
C ASP A 83 4.68 -2.88 -3.69
N VAL A 84 4.38 -1.59 -3.73
CA VAL A 84 5.34 -0.49 -3.53
C VAL A 84 4.83 0.44 -2.44
N ILE A 85 5.76 0.83 -1.57
CA ILE A 85 5.50 1.83 -0.54
C ILE A 85 6.55 2.94 -0.54
N VAL A 86 6.12 4.17 -0.21
CA VAL A 86 6.98 5.36 -0.19
C VAL A 86 6.79 6.11 1.12
N ASP A 87 7.87 6.36 1.84
CA ASP A 87 7.81 7.02 3.14
C ASP A 87 7.71 8.54 2.98
N LEU A 88 6.56 9.11 3.38
CA LEU A 88 6.31 10.55 3.28
C LEU A 88 6.55 11.30 4.60
N ARG A 89 6.87 10.58 5.68
CA ARG A 89 6.90 11.15 7.03
C ARG A 89 8.08 12.09 7.18
N GLN A 90 7.80 13.32 7.62
CA GLN A 90 8.81 14.38 7.73
C GLN A 90 9.97 14.01 8.68
N ASP A 91 9.65 13.33 9.78
CA ASP A 91 10.60 12.95 10.82
C ASP A 91 11.19 11.53 10.61
N SER A 92 10.87 10.88 9.48
CA SER A 92 11.40 9.53 9.21
C SER A 92 12.82 9.60 8.64
N PRO A 93 13.75 8.77 9.12
CA PRO A 93 15.07 8.63 8.50
C PRO A 93 15.01 8.02 7.09
N ALA A 94 13.89 7.41 6.71
CA ALA A 94 13.66 6.85 5.38
C ALA A 94 12.79 7.76 4.49
N ARG A 95 12.57 9.04 4.86
CA ARG A 95 11.76 9.97 4.05
C ARG A 95 12.22 10.01 2.59
N GLY A 96 11.28 9.93 1.67
CA GLY A 96 11.52 9.90 0.23
C GLY A 96 12.10 8.57 -0.29
N GLN A 97 12.43 7.63 0.60
CA GLN A 97 12.78 6.28 0.20
C GLN A 97 11.52 5.47 -0.10
N TRP A 98 11.68 4.49 -0.98
CA TRP A 98 10.66 3.52 -1.30
C TRP A 98 11.24 2.11 -1.23
N LEU A 99 10.35 1.13 -1.11
CA LEU A 99 10.69 -0.27 -1.32
C LEU A 99 9.57 -0.96 -2.08
N ALA A 100 9.90 -2.11 -2.65
CA ALA A 100 8.93 -2.97 -3.31
C ALA A 100 9.04 -4.41 -2.81
N VAL A 101 7.91 -5.09 -2.73
CA VAL A 101 7.82 -6.52 -2.41
C VAL A 101 6.88 -7.21 -3.38
N GLU A 102 7.17 -8.47 -3.69
CA GLU A 102 6.22 -9.29 -4.44
C GLU A 102 5.25 -9.96 -3.48
N LEU A 103 3.95 -9.71 -3.66
CA LEU A 103 2.86 -10.37 -2.94
C LEU A 103 2.11 -11.25 -3.92
N SER A 104 1.81 -12.49 -3.55
CA SER A 104 1.05 -13.40 -4.40
C SER A 104 0.17 -14.35 -3.59
N ALA A 105 -0.83 -14.90 -4.27
CA ALA A 105 -1.65 -15.95 -3.69
C ALA A 105 -0.82 -17.21 -3.33
N GLU A 106 0.34 -17.40 -3.97
CA GLU A 106 1.23 -18.55 -3.75
C GLU A 106 2.20 -18.34 -2.59
N ASN A 107 2.72 -17.13 -2.40
CA ASN A 107 3.66 -16.84 -1.33
C ASN A 107 2.96 -16.48 0.00
N TYR A 108 1.68 -16.10 -0.06
CA TYR A 108 0.84 -15.74 1.09
C TYR A 108 1.37 -14.57 1.94
N ARG A 109 2.38 -13.85 1.44
CA ARG A 109 2.97 -12.71 2.12
C ARG A 109 1.96 -11.59 2.24
N MET A 110 2.11 -10.81 3.30
CA MET A 110 1.36 -9.60 3.55
C MET A 110 2.32 -8.45 3.79
N LEU A 111 1.96 -7.26 3.32
CA LEU A 111 2.70 -6.04 3.62
C LEU A 111 1.91 -5.21 4.62
N TYR A 112 2.50 -4.94 5.78
CA TYR A 112 2.01 -3.92 6.70
C TYR A 112 2.66 -2.58 6.39
N ILE A 113 1.82 -1.57 6.19
CA ILE A 113 2.19 -0.22 5.78
C ILE A 113 1.76 0.72 6.91
N PRO A 114 2.68 1.44 7.56
CA PRO A 114 2.32 2.35 8.64
C PRO A 114 1.68 3.64 8.10
N ALA A 115 0.97 4.37 8.97
CA ALA A 115 0.41 5.68 8.64
C ALA A 115 1.50 6.66 8.17
N GLY A 116 1.14 7.51 7.19
CA GLY A 116 2.07 8.47 6.58
C GLY A 116 2.96 7.90 5.48
N VAL A 117 2.72 6.65 5.07
CA VAL A 117 3.42 6.00 3.94
C VAL A 117 2.44 5.83 2.78
N ALA A 118 2.84 6.26 1.59
CA ALA A 118 2.05 6.06 0.37
C ALA A 118 2.16 4.62 -0.13
N HIS A 119 1.10 4.12 -0.73
CA HIS A 119 1.00 2.74 -1.23
C HIS A 119 0.54 2.72 -2.68
N GLY A 120 1.13 1.85 -3.48
CA GLY A 120 0.60 1.47 -4.78
C GLY A 120 1.13 0.13 -5.21
N PHE A 121 0.60 -0.41 -6.31
CA PHE A 121 1.02 -1.70 -6.83
C PHE A 121 0.86 -1.76 -8.34
N GLN A 122 1.60 -2.68 -8.97
CA GLN A 122 1.36 -3.13 -10.33
C GLN A 122 1.04 -4.63 -10.34
N THR A 123 -0.04 -5.04 -11.01
CA THR A 123 -0.40 -6.46 -11.13
C THR A 123 0.58 -7.21 -12.03
N LEU A 124 1.06 -8.35 -11.56
CA LEU A 124 1.96 -9.24 -12.29
C LEU A 124 1.23 -10.40 -13.00
N ALA A 125 -0.06 -10.58 -12.67
CA ALA A 125 -0.95 -11.58 -13.26
C ALA A 125 -2.34 -10.99 -13.59
N ASP A 126 -3.01 -11.59 -14.57
CA ASP A 126 -4.44 -11.34 -14.84
C ASP A 126 -5.29 -11.80 -13.64
N ASN A 127 -6.49 -11.23 -13.51
CA ASN A 127 -7.45 -11.57 -12.45
C ASN A 127 -6.82 -11.54 -11.05
N THR A 128 -6.10 -10.46 -10.73
CA THR A 128 -5.47 -10.29 -9.42
C THR A 128 -6.45 -9.66 -8.43
N GLU A 129 -6.70 -10.35 -7.32
CA GLU A 129 -7.51 -9.88 -6.20
C GLU A 129 -6.63 -9.51 -5.01
N VAL A 130 -6.82 -8.30 -4.50
CA VAL A 130 -6.08 -7.75 -3.38
C VAL A 130 -7.04 -7.44 -2.24
N PHE A 131 -6.73 -7.94 -1.06
CA PHE A 131 -7.45 -7.69 0.18
C PHE A 131 -6.67 -6.72 1.06
N TYR A 132 -7.40 -5.79 1.68
CA TYR A 132 -6.87 -4.77 2.56
C TYR A 132 -7.58 -4.81 3.90
N GLN A 133 -6.84 -4.62 4.97
CA GLN A 133 -7.37 -4.14 6.24
C GLN A 133 -6.84 -2.73 6.49
N MET A 134 -7.73 -1.78 6.80
CA MET A 134 -7.42 -0.36 6.97
C MET A 134 -7.67 0.06 8.42
N SER A 135 -6.77 0.85 9.00
CA SER A 135 -6.89 1.31 10.39
C SER A 135 -7.73 2.57 10.56
N GLU A 136 -8.10 3.24 9.48
CA GLU A 136 -8.89 4.46 9.47
C GLU A 136 -9.97 4.38 8.39
N PHE A 137 -11.08 5.08 8.61
CA PHE A 137 -12.15 5.25 7.64
C PHE A 137 -11.66 6.05 6.43
N HIS A 138 -12.36 5.88 5.31
CA HIS A 138 -12.08 6.68 4.14
C HIS A 138 -12.50 8.14 4.35
N HIS A 139 -11.54 9.06 4.18
CA HIS A 139 -11.76 10.50 4.21
C HIS A 139 -11.43 11.11 2.83
N PRO A 140 -12.42 11.34 1.96
CA PRO A 140 -12.20 11.87 0.61
C PRO A 140 -11.39 13.17 0.59
N ASP A 141 -11.66 14.08 1.52
CA ASP A 141 -10.98 15.39 1.63
C ASP A 141 -9.52 15.27 2.04
N ALA A 142 -9.13 14.14 2.65
CA ALA A 142 -7.77 13.84 3.05
C ALA A 142 -7.06 12.88 2.09
N ALA A 143 -7.78 12.26 1.15
CA ALA A 143 -7.20 11.37 0.16
C ALA A 143 -6.26 12.17 -0.76
N ARG A 144 -5.03 11.69 -0.88
CA ARG A 144 -3.98 12.27 -1.72
C ARG A 144 -3.32 11.18 -2.54
N GLY A 145 -2.58 11.60 -3.55
CA GLY A 145 -1.74 10.69 -4.32
C GLY A 145 -0.51 11.37 -4.88
N ILE A 146 0.41 10.52 -5.33
CA ILE A 146 1.67 10.90 -5.97
C ILE A 146 1.69 10.23 -7.33
N ARG A 147 2.22 10.95 -8.31
CA ARG A 147 2.47 10.41 -9.64
C ARG A 147 3.29 9.12 -9.57
N TRP A 148 2.84 8.10 -10.29
CA TRP A 148 3.44 6.75 -10.26
C TRP A 148 4.86 6.72 -10.86
N ASP A 149 5.09 7.50 -11.91
CA ASP A 149 6.36 7.69 -12.62
C ASP A 149 7.06 8.99 -12.19
N ASP A 150 6.94 9.33 -10.91
CA ASP A 150 7.67 10.45 -10.33
C ASP A 150 9.20 10.27 -10.55
N PRO A 151 9.88 11.26 -11.16
CA PRO A 151 11.29 11.14 -11.52
C PRO A 151 12.23 11.20 -10.30
N GLU A 152 11.79 11.75 -9.18
CA GLU A 152 12.57 11.79 -7.94
C GLU A 152 12.55 10.42 -7.25
N LEU A 153 11.37 9.78 -7.23
CA LEU A 153 11.23 8.42 -6.69
C LEU A 153 11.85 7.37 -7.63
N ASN A 154 11.70 7.54 -8.94
CA ASN A 154 12.29 6.67 -9.98
C ASN A 154 12.04 5.16 -9.72
N ILE A 155 10.80 4.81 -9.43
CA ILE A 155 10.39 3.46 -9.07
C ILE A 155 10.44 2.56 -10.32
N PRO A 156 11.16 1.41 -10.30
CA PRO A 156 11.32 0.53 -11.46
C PRO A 156 10.12 -0.40 -11.60
N TRP A 157 8.99 0.14 -12.04
CA TRP A 157 7.79 -0.65 -12.31
C TRP A 157 8.08 -1.74 -13.37
N PRO A 158 7.81 -3.02 -13.08
CA PRO A 158 8.34 -4.14 -13.88
C PRO A 158 7.71 -4.27 -15.27
N LEU A 159 6.52 -3.72 -15.49
CA LEU A 159 5.82 -3.79 -16.77
C LEU A 159 5.65 -2.38 -17.36
N PRO A 160 5.90 -2.22 -18.67
CA PRO A 160 5.70 -0.95 -19.35
C PRO A 160 4.22 -0.64 -19.54
N GLN A 161 3.89 0.63 -19.78
CA GLN A 161 2.54 1.10 -20.13
C GLN A 161 1.45 0.64 -19.15
N PRO A 162 1.48 1.12 -17.89
CA PRO A 162 0.53 0.68 -16.88
C PRO A 162 -0.91 1.05 -17.26
N ILE A 163 -1.84 0.16 -16.92
CA ILE A 163 -3.28 0.42 -17.05
C ILE A 163 -3.73 1.12 -15.77
N MET A 164 -4.11 2.40 -15.88
CA MET A 164 -4.37 3.27 -14.73
C MET A 164 -5.70 4.00 -14.85
N SER A 165 -6.23 4.43 -13.70
CA SER A 165 -7.42 5.29 -13.67
C SER A 165 -7.08 6.72 -14.11
N PRO A 166 -8.05 7.49 -14.63
CA PRO A 166 -7.84 8.92 -14.89
C PRO A 166 -7.40 9.71 -13.65
N ARG A 167 -7.88 9.31 -12.47
CA ARG A 167 -7.50 9.92 -11.19
C ARG A 167 -6.01 9.70 -10.90
N ASP A 168 -5.51 8.48 -11.06
CA ASP A 168 -4.10 8.18 -10.80
C ASP A 168 -3.17 8.89 -11.79
N LEU A 169 -3.60 9.01 -13.05
CA LEU A 169 -2.89 9.78 -14.08
C LEU A 169 -2.86 11.29 -13.81
N SER A 170 -3.75 11.80 -12.96
CA SER A 170 -3.84 13.23 -12.63
C SER A 170 -2.93 13.67 -11.48
N PHE A 171 -2.34 12.73 -10.74
CA PHE A 171 -1.49 13.10 -9.60
C PHE A 171 -0.22 13.78 -10.07
N GLY A 172 0.20 14.78 -9.30
CA GLY A 172 1.44 15.50 -9.53
C GLY A 172 2.64 14.78 -8.95
N GLU A 173 3.81 15.27 -9.32
CA GLU A 173 5.10 14.89 -8.73
C GLU A 173 5.09 15.11 -7.22
N VAL A 174 5.96 14.39 -6.51
CA VAL A 174 6.32 14.71 -5.15
C VAL A 174 7.02 16.06 -5.23
N ARG A 175 6.29 17.14 -4.97
CA ARG A 175 6.86 18.48 -4.98
C ARG A 175 7.80 18.53 -3.78
N THR A 176 9.08 18.25 -4.07
CA THR A 176 10.31 18.39 -3.27
C THR A 176 10.08 18.65 -1.78
N TRP A 177 10.68 17.79 -0.98
CA TRP A 177 10.60 17.67 0.48
C TRP A 177 11.00 18.93 1.32
N GLU A 178 11.06 20.11 0.70
CA GLU A 178 11.17 21.47 1.26
C GLU A 178 10.02 22.35 0.71
N THR A 179 9.08 22.85 1.49
CA THR A 179 9.29 23.99 2.38
C THR A 179 8.14 24.12 3.38
N SER A 180 8.49 24.61 4.56
CA SER A 180 7.62 25.12 5.62
C SER A 180 6.32 25.79 5.13
N GLY A 181 5.19 25.30 5.64
CA GLY A 181 3.92 26.04 5.71
C GLY A 181 3.24 26.30 4.37
N GLU A 182 2.01 25.81 4.21
CA GLU A 182 1.10 26.18 3.12
C GLU A 182 1.44 25.61 1.72
N GLY A 183 1.54 24.29 1.62
CA GLY A 183 1.42 23.59 0.34
C GLY A 183 -0.03 23.61 -0.17
N ARG A 184 -0.37 24.57 -1.04
CA ARG A 184 -1.64 24.56 -1.78
C ARG A 184 -1.78 23.24 -2.53
N ALA A 185 -2.80 22.47 -2.14
CA ALA A 185 -3.24 21.28 -2.86
C ALA A 185 -3.48 21.66 -4.34
N ALA A 186 -2.92 20.88 -5.25
CA ALA A 186 -3.53 20.81 -6.56
C ALA A 186 -4.90 20.16 -6.35
N ASP A 187 -5.95 20.97 -6.38
CA ASP A 187 -7.35 20.52 -6.38
C ASP A 187 -7.55 19.71 -7.67
N ALA A 188 -7.23 18.42 -7.63
CA ALA A 188 -7.82 17.48 -8.57
C ALA A 188 -9.32 17.50 -8.27
N PRO A 189 -10.19 17.78 -9.25
CA PRO A 189 -11.62 17.83 -9.00
C PRO A 189 -12.07 16.51 -8.36
N LEU A 190 -12.92 16.62 -7.35
CA LEU A 190 -13.61 15.50 -6.70
C LEU A 190 -14.41 14.74 -7.77
N ILE A 191 -13.77 13.80 -8.47
CA ILE A 191 -14.49 12.77 -9.19
C ILE A 191 -15.01 11.83 -8.11
N ALA A 192 -16.27 12.07 -7.74
CA ALA A 192 -17.01 11.23 -6.84
C ALA A 192 -16.90 9.76 -7.29
N ASN A 193 -16.52 8.90 -6.35
CA ASN A 193 -16.68 7.44 -6.42
C ASN A 193 -16.11 6.75 -7.66
N GLN A 194 -14.80 6.55 -7.71
CA GLN A 194 -14.26 5.32 -8.27
C GLN A 194 -13.16 4.80 -7.34
N TYR A 195 -13.48 3.69 -6.68
CA TYR A 195 -12.56 2.84 -5.92
C TYR A 195 -11.39 2.34 -6.78
#